data_AF-A0A519KRS7-F1
#
_entry.id   AF-A0A519KRS7-F1
#
_cell.length_a   1.000
_cell.length_b   1.000
_cell.length_c   1.000
_cell.angle_alpha   90.00
_cell.angle_beta   90.00
_cell.angle_gamma   90.00
#
_symmetry.space_group_name_H-M   'P 1'
#
loop_
_entity.id
_entity.type
_entity.pdbx_description
1 polymer ?
#
loop_
_entity_poly.entity_id
_entity_poly.type
_entity_poly.pdbx_seq_one_letter_code
_entity_poly.pdbx_strand_id
1 'polypeptide(L)'
;NELSTVDTALLIGGMLFAARYFDGRHADEAEIRQKAQAIYERIEWPWAVIRDNRITMGWHPESGFIPSDWHVYNEGMLVLLLAVGSPTHPVSVNVWHEWAASYDESWTDRWGSWHLNFAPIFGHQYSHMFIDFRGIQDAWMRGQSAQLGEQLDYFENSRRAVYAQQKYAHDNVAGWAGYSSEVWGLTACDGPGDFKQVIDGKEREFFSYSARGPGERDDGTIAPTAAASSIAFAPEIVVPCVKAMKQKYGTGIYTEWGFLDSFNPTLTVRDGPLQHGKIVDGVGWVDGDYLGIDQGPIVIMTENHRSDFVWRYMRGEPNIRRGLEISGFTGGWLNA
;
A
#
# COMPACT_ATOMS: atom_id res chain seq x y z
N ASN A 1 -21.50 5.08 8.54
CA ASN A 1 -20.05 4.82 8.72
C ASN A 1 -19.81 3.33 8.63
N GLU A 2 -18.87 2.92 7.78
CA GLU A 2 -18.41 1.54 7.67
C GLU A 2 -17.45 1.20 8.82
N LEU A 3 -17.46 -0.05 9.26
CA LEU A 3 -16.35 -0.68 9.98
C LEU A 3 -15.48 -1.39 8.96
N SER A 4 -14.23 -0.94 8.82
CA SER A 4 -13.25 -1.48 7.87
C SER A 4 -12.17 -2.27 8.62
N THR A 5 -11.91 -3.49 8.16
CA THR A 5 -10.92 -4.37 8.80
C THR A 5 -9.49 -3.94 8.50
N VAL A 6 -9.22 -3.34 7.34
CA VAL A 6 -7.89 -2.77 7.02
C VAL A 6 -7.61 -1.50 7.78
N ASP A 7 -8.57 -0.58 7.91
CA ASP A 7 -8.36 0.65 8.67
C ASP A 7 -8.12 0.34 10.15
N THR A 8 -8.83 -0.66 10.68
CA THR A 8 -8.59 -1.21 12.01
C THR A 8 -7.16 -1.76 12.12
N ALA A 9 -6.72 -2.59 11.16
CA ALA A 9 -5.38 -3.18 11.19
C ALA A 9 -4.25 -2.13 11.08
N LEU A 10 -4.42 -1.10 10.23
CA LEU A 10 -3.44 -0.02 10.07
C LEU A 10 -3.32 0.83 11.36
N LEU A 11 -4.45 1.17 11.98
CA LEU A 11 -4.46 1.85 13.28
C LEU A 11 -3.71 1.02 14.33
N ILE A 12 -4.01 -0.28 14.41
CA ILE A 12 -3.36 -1.19 15.35
C ILE A 12 -1.87 -1.35 15.06
N GLY A 13 -1.46 -1.42 13.79
CA GLY A 13 -0.05 -1.42 13.41
C GLY A 13 0.70 -0.22 14.01
N GLY A 14 0.12 0.98 13.90
CA GLY A 14 0.67 2.19 14.52
C GLY A 14 0.68 2.16 16.05
N MET A 15 -0.39 1.66 16.68
CA MET A 15 -0.48 1.55 18.14
C MET A 15 0.52 0.54 18.72
N LEU A 16 0.68 -0.62 18.08
CA LEU A 16 1.67 -1.63 18.46
C LEU A 16 3.09 -1.10 18.25
N PHE A 17 3.35 -0.37 17.16
CA PHE A 17 4.62 0.32 16.98
C PHE A 17 4.90 1.30 18.12
N ALA A 18 3.94 2.14 18.51
CA ALA A 18 4.08 3.06 19.63
C ALA A 18 4.39 2.31 20.93
N ALA A 19 3.71 1.20 21.20
CA ALA A 19 3.99 0.34 22.36
C ALA A 19 5.40 -0.26 22.34
N ARG A 20 5.93 -0.60 21.16
CA ARG A 20 7.31 -1.07 21.01
C ARG A 20 8.35 0.04 21.15
N TYR A 21 8.03 1.26 20.74
CA TYR A 21 8.92 2.43 20.82
C TYR A 21 9.02 2.99 22.24
N PHE A 22 7.88 3.16 22.92
CA PHE A 22 7.80 3.64 24.30
C PHE A 22 7.99 2.47 25.28
N ASP A 23 9.23 1.97 25.41
CA ASP A 23 9.59 0.81 26.23
C ASP A 23 10.24 1.17 27.59
N GLY A 24 10.23 2.45 27.96
CA GLY A 24 10.76 2.98 29.21
C GLY A 24 9.97 2.56 30.46
N ARG A 25 10.58 2.85 31.62
CA ARG A 25 10.00 2.59 32.95
C ARG A 25 9.02 3.69 33.42
N HIS A 26 8.89 4.79 32.69
CA HIS A 26 7.97 5.86 33.04
C HIS A 26 6.51 5.36 33.02
N ALA A 27 5.67 5.88 33.92
CA ALA A 27 4.29 5.42 34.06
C ALA A 27 3.49 5.62 32.76
N ASP A 28 3.66 6.76 32.09
CA ASP A 28 2.97 7.07 30.83
C ASP A 28 3.34 6.09 29.71
N GLU A 29 4.62 5.69 29.60
CA GLU A 29 5.05 4.71 28.60
C GLU A 29 4.49 3.31 28.91
N ALA A 30 4.44 2.94 30.20
CA ALA A 30 3.78 1.71 30.62
C ALA A 30 2.28 1.72 30.29
N GLU A 31 1.61 2.86 30.46
CA GLU A 31 0.19 3.04 30.11
C GLU A 31 -0.03 2.93 28.59
N ILE A 32 0.84 3.52 27.75
CA ILE A 32 0.77 3.36 26.28
C ILE A 32 0.81 1.88 25.90
N ARG A 33 1.79 1.13 26.43
CA ARG A 33 1.92 -0.31 26.15
C ARG A 33 0.68 -1.10 26.59
N GLN A 34 0.19 -0.82 27.80
CA GLN A 34 -0.99 -1.49 28.33
C GLN A 34 -2.23 -1.22 27.47
N LYS A 35 -2.49 0.04 27.09
CA LYS A 35 -3.68 0.41 26.31
C LYS A 35 -3.61 -0.13 24.87
N ALA A 36 -2.45 -0.03 24.22
CA ALA A 36 -2.28 -0.56 22.86
C ALA A 36 -2.58 -2.06 22.82
N GLN A 37 -1.99 -2.83 23.74
CA GLN A 37 -2.25 -4.28 23.84
C GLN A 37 -3.72 -4.56 24.18
N ALA A 38 -4.30 -3.87 25.16
CA ALA A 38 -5.69 -4.08 25.56
C ALA A 38 -6.69 -3.74 24.43
N ILE A 39 -6.38 -2.77 23.57
CA ILE A 39 -7.22 -2.46 22.41
C ILE A 39 -7.11 -3.55 21.36
N TYR A 40 -5.89 -4.02 21.05
CA TYR A 40 -5.69 -5.12 20.10
C TYR A 40 -6.38 -6.42 20.57
N GLU A 41 -6.23 -6.78 21.84
CA GLU A 41 -6.83 -7.99 22.43
C GLU A 41 -8.37 -7.97 22.44
N ARG A 42 -9.00 -6.80 22.28
CA ARG A 42 -10.46 -6.67 22.20
C ARG A 42 -11.01 -6.81 20.80
N ILE A 43 -10.16 -6.94 19.78
CA ILE A 43 -10.61 -7.10 18.40
C ILE A 43 -11.07 -8.54 18.21
N GLU A 44 -12.34 -8.71 17.93
CA GLU A 44 -12.99 -10.00 17.70
C GLU A 44 -12.81 -10.45 16.24
N TRP A 45 -11.58 -10.79 15.82
CA TRP A 45 -11.31 -11.18 14.43
C TRP A 45 -12.24 -12.28 13.86
N PRO A 46 -12.66 -13.32 14.61
CA PRO A 46 -13.59 -14.33 14.11
C PRO A 46 -14.96 -13.77 13.73
N TRP A 47 -15.38 -12.64 14.30
CA TRP A 47 -16.64 -11.99 13.93
C TRP A 47 -16.62 -11.52 12.46
N ALA A 48 -15.44 -11.17 11.93
CA ALA A 48 -15.26 -10.76 10.54
C ALA A 48 -15.10 -11.95 9.56
N VAL A 49 -15.12 -13.20 10.04
CA VAL A 49 -15.05 -14.41 9.21
C VAL A 49 -16.46 -14.95 8.99
N ILE A 50 -17.14 -14.42 7.97
CA ILE A 50 -18.51 -14.83 7.62
C ILE A 50 -18.59 -15.82 6.46
N ARG A 51 -17.46 -16.05 5.80
CA ARG A 51 -17.25 -17.03 4.74
C ARG A 51 -16.04 -17.87 5.15
N ASP A 52 -16.06 -19.16 4.81
CA ASP A 52 -15.02 -20.08 5.29
C ASP A 52 -13.63 -19.56 4.89
N ASN A 53 -12.74 -19.50 5.88
CA ASN A 53 -11.38 -18.96 5.79
C ASN A 53 -11.22 -17.61 5.06
N ARG A 54 -12.24 -16.74 5.08
CA ARG A 54 -12.17 -15.39 4.50
C ARG A 54 -12.58 -14.34 5.51
N ILE A 55 -11.70 -13.35 5.72
CA ILE A 55 -12.03 -12.14 6.49
C ILE A 55 -12.67 -11.14 5.53
N THR A 56 -13.85 -10.64 5.89
CA THR A 56 -14.52 -9.58 5.13
C THR A 56 -13.80 -8.23 5.24
N MET A 57 -13.84 -7.45 4.16
CA MET A 57 -13.23 -6.12 4.13
C MET A 57 -13.99 -5.11 5.00
N GLY A 58 -15.30 -5.29 5.20
CA GLY A 58 -16.07 -4.32 5.97
C GLY A 58 -17.50 -4.70 6.34
N TRP A 59 -18.11 -3.84 7.13
CA TRP A 59 -19.48 -3.97 7.63
C TRP A 59 -20.12 -2.60 7.83
N HIS A 60 -21.42 -2.48 7.57
CA HIS A 60 -22.19 -1.28 7.87
C HIS A 60 -23.22 -1.54 8.98
N PRO A 61 -23.45 -0.56 9.87
CA PRO A 61 -24.62 -0.54 10.72
C PRO A 61 -25.87 -0.80 9.90
N GLU A 62 -26.74 -1.67 10.43
CA GLU A 62 -28.06 -2.02 9.87
C GLU A 62 -28.03 -2.82 8.54
N SER A 63 -27.01 -2.67 7.69
CA SER A 63 -26.92 -3.35 6.39
C SER A 63 -26.03 -4.60 6.38
N GLY A 64 -25.24 -4.81 7.44
CA GLY A 64 -24.42 -6.02 7.58
C GLY A 64 -23.09 -5.96 6.85
N PHE A 65 -22.51 -7.13 6.62
CA PHE A 65 -21.19 -7.29 5.99
C PHE A 65 -21.25 -7.03 4.49
N ILE A 66 -20.19 -6.42 3.96
CA ILE A 66 -20.05 -6.20 2.52
C ILE A 66 -19.67 -7.52 1.80
N PRO A 67 -19.94 -7.64 0.49
CA PRO A 67 -19.63 -8.87 -0.24
C PRO A 67 -18.13 -9.12 -0.41
N SER A 68 -17.29 -8.09 -0.26
CA SER A 68 -15.85 -8.18 -0.48
C SER A 68 -15.11 -8.81 0.71
N ASP A 69 -14.11 -9.63 0.38
CA ASP A 69 -13.20 -10.29 1.31
C ASP A 69 -11.75 -10.04 0.93
N TRP A 70 -10.86 -10.22 1.90
CA TRP A 70 -9.42 -10.31 1.66
C TRP A 70 -9.10 -11.62 0.91
N HIS A 71 -9.06 -11.54 -0.42
CA HIS A 71 -8.82 -12.63 -1.36
C HIS A 71 -7.93 -12.13 -2.52
N VAL A 72 -7.08 -12.99 -3.09
CA VAL A 72 -6.01 -12.62 -4.06
C VAL A 72 -5.01 -11.62 -3.47
N TYR A 73 -3.77 -11.58 -3.96
CA TYR A 73 -2.76 -10.65 -3.45
C TYR A 73 -3.25 -9.17 -3.52
N ASN A 74 -3.20 -8.49 -2.37
CA ASN A 74 -3.71 -7.14 -2.10
C ASN A 74 -3.04 -6.57 -0.83
N GLU A 75 -3.49 -5.42 -0.34
CA GLU A 75 -2.95 -4.70 0.83
C GLU A 75 -3.15 -5.39 2.19
N GLY A 76 -3.97 -6.46 2.25
CA GLY A 76 -4.53 -7.02 3.47
C GLY A 76 -3.61 -7.91 4.32
N MET A 77 -2.31 -8.05 4.00
CA MET A 77 -1.40 -8.95 4.74
C MET A 77 -1.40 -8.67 6.25
N LEU A 78 -1.36 -7.39 6.64
CA LEU A 78 -1.38 -6.98 8.04
C LEU A 78 -2.68 -7.39 8.75
N VAL A 79 -3.83 -7.31 8.05
CA VAL A 79 -5.12 -7.78 8.57
C VAL A 79 -5.05 -9.26 8.90
N LEU A 80 -4.62 -10.08 7.94
CA LEU A 80 -4.55 -11.53 8.10
C LEU A 80 -3.56 -11.93 9.21
N LEU A 81 -2.37 -11.31 9.23
CA LEU A 81 -1.33 -11.65 10.21
C LEU A 81 -1.68 -11.20 11.63
N LEU A 82 -2.32 -10.04 11.81
CA LEU A 82 -2.84 -9.62 13.11
C LEU A 82 -4.00 -10.50 13.56
N ALA A 83 -4.88 -10.95 12.66
CA ALA A 83 -5.97 -11.84 12.98
C ALA A 83 -5.48 -13.23 13.41
N VAL A 84 -4.54 -13.82 12.67
CA VAL A 84 -3.92 -15.12 13.01
C VAL A 84 -3.08 -15.00 14.28
N GLY A 85 -2.38 -13.88 14.47
CA GLY A 85 -1.50 -13.62 15.60
C GLY A 85 -2.22 -13.25 16.91
N SER A 86 -3.54 -13.11 16.92
CA SER A 86 -4.30 -12.65 18.10
C SER A 86 -4.25 -13.68 19.25
N PRO A 87 -3.90 -13.27 20.48
CA PRO A 87 -3.86 -14.17 21.62
C PRO A 87 -5.26 -14.45 22.24
N THR A 88 -6.26 -13.62 21.93
CA THR A 88 -7.60 -13.69 22.55
C THR A 88 -8.68 -14.14 21.57
N HIS A 89 -8.61 -13.65 20.33
CA HIS A 89 -9.58 -13.93 19.28
C HIS A 89 -8.87 -14.29 17.97
N PRO A 90 -8.07 -15.38 17.91
CA PRO A 90 -7.41 -15.78 16.67
C PRO A 90 -8.40 -16.32 15.64
N VAL A 91 -8.12 -16.08 14.37
CA VAL A 91 -8.73 -16.84 13.25
C VAL A 91 -7.85 -18.05 12.88
N SER A 92 -8.42 -19.01 12.17
CA SER A 92 -7.66 -20.15 11.64
C SER A 92 -6.56 -19.66 10.69
N VAL A 93 -5.39 -20.30 10.72
CA VAL A 93 -4.30 -20.07 9.75
C VAL A 93 -4.75 -20.28 8.30
N ASN A 94 -5.84 -21.03 8.09
CA ASN A 94 -6.39 -21.24 6.76
C ASN A 94 -6.80 -19.94 6.07
N VAL A 95 -7.05 -18.83 6.78
CA VAL A 95 -7.29 -17.53 6.12
C VAL A 95 -6.08 -17.08 5.30
N TRP A 96 -4.87 -17.38 5.80
CA TRP A 96 -3.63 -17.12 5.08
C TRP A 96 -3.44 -18.09 3.93
N HIS A 97 -3.67 -19.39 4.17
CA HIS A 97 -3.47 -20.42 3.16
C HIS A 97 -4.44 -20.28 1.98
N GLU A 98 -5.71 -19.95 2.24
CA GLU A 98 -6.70 -19.70 1.19
C GLU A 98 -6.34 -18.45 0.39
N TRP A 99 -5.87 -17.39 1.06
CA TRP A 99 -5.39 -16.19 0.40
C TRP A 99 -4.20 -16.46 -0.54
N ALA A 100 -3.19 -17.17 -0.05
CA ALA A 100 -2.00 -17.54 -0.81
C ALA A 100 -2.27 -18.56 -1.93
N ALA A 101 -3.34 -19.36 -1.82
CA ALA A 101 -3.72 -20.32 -2.86
C ALA A 101 -4.23 -19.64 -4.14
N SER A 102 -4.70 -18.39 -4.06
CA SER A 102 -5.23 -17.64 -5.20
C SER A 102 -4.21 -16.70 -5.85
N TYR A 103 -2.94 -16.82 -5.47
CA TYR A 103 -1.86 -15.95 -5.95
C TYR A 103 -1.53 -16.09 -7.43
N ASP A 104 -1.84 -17.25 -8.04
CA ASP A 104 -1.67 -17.44 -9.48
C ASP A 104 -2.48 -16.42 -10.30
N GLU A 105 -3.56 -15.84 -9.74
CA GLU A 105 -4.34 -14.76 -10.35
C GLU A 105 -3.57 -13.43 -10.43
N SER A 106 -2.60 -13.22 -9.53
CA SER A 106 -1.75 -12.03 -9.47
C SER A 106 -0.34 -12.26 -10.02
N TRP A 107 0.05 -13.50 -10.30
CA TRP A 107 1.43 -13.83 -10.69
C TRP A 107 1.71 -13.47 -12.16
N THR A 108 2.65 -12.55 -12.39
CA THR A 108 2.89 -12.00 -13.74
C THR A 108 4.32 -11.51 -13.94
N ASP A 109 4.79 -11.51 -15.19
CA ASP A 109 6.02 -10.87 -15.68
C ASP A 109 5.74 -9.60 -16.51
N ARG A 110 4.50 -9.09 -16.50
CA ARG A 110 4.18 -7.85 -17.22
C ARG A 110 5.01 -6.70 -16.65
N TRP A 111 5.72 -6.01 -17.56
CA TRP A 111 6.59 -4.88 -17.27
C TRP A 111 7.82 -5.18 -16.39
N GLY A 112 8.22 -6.45 -16.20
CA GLY A 112 9.42 -6.74 -15.42
C GLY A 112 9.64 -8.22 -15.13
N SER A 113 10.35 -8.50 -14.05
CA SER A 113 10.53 -9.86 -13.54
C SER A 113 9.23 -10.40 -12.94
N TRP A 114 9.08 -11.72 -12.90
CA TRP A 114 7.95 -12.38 -12.27
C TRP A 114 7.74 -11.91 -10.81
N HIS A 115 6.53 -11.47 -10.52
CA HIS A 115 6.09 -10.99 -9.21
C HIS A 115 4.56 -11.15 -9.05
N LEU A 116 4.08 -11.15 -7.80
CA LEU A 116 2.68 -10.94 -7.47
C LEU A 116 2.36 -9.47 -7.74
N ASN A 117 1.42 -9.21 -8.64
CA ASN A 117 0.95 -7.89 -8.98
C ASN A 117 -0.37 -7.57 -8.26
N PHE A 118 -0.39 -6.43 -7.60
CA PHE A 118 -1.61 -5.70 -7.28
C PHE A 118 -1.45 -4.30 -7.90
N ALA A 119 -2.32 -3.95 -8.86
CA ALA A 119 -2.01 -2.86 -9.78
C ALA A 119 -1.80 -1.50 -9.08
N PRO A 120 -2.65 -1.07 -8.12
CA PRO A 120 -2.35 0.10 -7.31
C PRO A 120 -1.21 -0.18 -6.32
N ILE A 121 -0.10 0.56 -6.38
CA ILE A 121 1.11 0.16 -5.64
C ILE A 121 0.94 0.16 -4.10
N PHE A 122 -0.11 0.79 -3.54
CA PHE A 122 -0.36 0.76 -2.10
C PHE A 122 -0.51 -0.66 -1.51
N GLY A 123 -0.94 -1.64 -2.31
CA GLY A 123 -1.01 -3.05 -1.89
C GLY A 123 0.36 -3.65 -1.55
N HIS A 124 1.43 -3.07 -2.09
CA HIS A 124 2.81 -3.40 -1.78
C HIS A 124 3.41 -2.55 -0.66
N GLN A 125 2.67 -1.59 -0.11
CA GLN A 125 3.19 -0.59 0.82
C GLN A 125 2.56 -0.71 2.20
N TYR A 126 1.23 -0.84 2.28
CA TYR A 126 0.51 -0.67 3.55
C TYR A 126 0.93 -1.64 4.65
N SER A 127 1.00 -2.93 4.30
CA SER A 127 1.47 -3.95 5.24
C SER A 127 2.98 -3.84 5.49
N HIS A 128 3.75 -3.49 4.46
CA HIS A 128 5.20 -3.34 4.50
C HIS A 128 5.67 -2.13 5.30
N MET A 129 4.82 -1.14 5.59
CA MET A 129 5.14 -0.07 6.54
C MET A 129 5.52 -0.64 7.92
N PHE A 130 4.79 -1.67 8.35
CA PHE A 130 4.89 -2.23 9.69
C PHE A 130 5.66 -3.56 9.72
N ILE A 131 5.60 -4.35 8.66
CA ILE A 131 6.22 -5.68 8.62
C ILE A 131 7.45 -5.66 7.72
N ASP A 132 8.59 -6.01 8.30
CA ASP A 132 9.83 -6.22 7.55
C ASP A 132 9.80 -7.60 6.89
N PHE A 133 9.49 -7.64 5.59
CA PHE A 133 9.45 -8.91 4.86
C PHE A 133 10.81 -9.39 4.33
N ARG A 134 11.91 -8.65 4.58
CA ARG A 134 13.24 -9.03 4.08
C ARG A 134 13.72 -10.33 4.72
N GLY A 135 14.06 -11.29 3.86
CA GLY A 135 14.63 -12.58 4.25
C GLY A 135 13.64 -13.57 4.86
N ILE A 136 12.35 -13.23 4.98
CA ILE A 136 11.32 -14.13 5.50
C ILE A 136 10.37 -14.56 4.39
N GLN A 137 10.00 -15.83 4.37
CA GLN A 137 9.15 -16.40 3.31
C GLN A 137 8.15 -17.37 3.90
N ASP A 138 6.92 -17.33 3.43
CA ASP A 138 5.94 -18.39 3.65
C ASP A 138 6.16 -19.57 2.69
N ALA A 139 5.25 -20.55 2.70
CA ALA A 139 5.38 -21.73 1.84
C ALA A 139 5.32 -21.39 0.34
N TRP A 140 4.46 -20.45 -0.05
CA TRP A 140 4.26 -20.09 -1.45
C TRP A 140 5.50 -19.36 -2.01
N MET A 141 6.01 -18.36 -1.30
CA MET A 141 7.21 -17.61 -1.70
C MET A 141 8.47 -18.48 -1.77
N ARG A 142 8.63 -19.44 -0.85
CA ARG A 142 9.70 -20.45 -0.94
C ARG A 142 9.54 -21.31 -2.19
N GLY A 143 8.32 -21.70 -2.52
CA GLY A 143 7.99 -22.44 -3.75
C GLY A 143 8.43 -21.67 -5.01
N GLN A 144 8.05 -20.38 -5.11
CA GLN A 144 8.47 -19.55 -6.24
C GLN A 144 9.97 -19.32 -6.30
N SER A 145 10.62 -19.13 -5.14
CA SER A 145 12.08 -18.99 -5.10
C SER A 145 12.78 -20.24 -5.66
N ALA A 146 12.29 -21.42 -5.32
CA ALA A 146 12.81 -22.68 -5.86
C ALA A 146 12.58 -22.81 -7.37
N GLN A 147 11.43 -22.36 -7.87
CA GLN A 147 11.10 -22.40 -9.31
C GLN A 147 11.94 -21.41 -10.13
N LEU A 148 12.13 -20.19 -9.62
CA LEU A 148 12.91 -19.14 -10.28
C LEU A 148 14.43 -19.34 -10.13
N GLY A 149 14.87 -20.09 -9.13
CA GLY A 149 16.29 -20.27 -8.81
C GLY A 149 16.94 -19.06 -8.15
N GLU A 150 16.13 -18.16 -7.57
CA GLU A 150 16.55 -16.94 -6.90
C GLU A 150 15.67 -16.66 -5.68
N GLN A 151 16.15 -15.87 -4.73
CA GLN A 151 15.38 -15.55 -3.53
C GLN A 151 14.29 -14.53 -3.85
N LEU A 152 13.04 -14.88 -3.53
CA LEU A 152 11.87 -14.03 -3.66
C LEU A 152 11.08 -14.02 -2.35
N ASP A 153 11.31 -13.01 -1.52
CA ASP A 153 10.43 -12.68 -0.39
C ASP A 153 9.43 -11.58 -0.78
N TYR A 154 8.50 -11.22 0.12
CA TYR A 154 7.51 -10.18 -0.17
C TYR A 154 8.12 -8.77 -0.29
N PHE A 155 9.35 -8.54 0.18
CA PHE A 155 10.07 -7.28 -0.02
C PHE A 155 10.61 -7.21 -1.45
N GLU A 156 11.30 -8.25 -1.92
CA GLU A 156 11.78 -8.36 -3.30
C GLU A 156 10.61 -8.38 -4.30
N ASN A 157 9.50 -9.04 -3.95
CA ASN A 157 8.27 -8.98 -4.74
C ASN A 157 7.79 -7.53 -4.94
N SER A 158 7.78 -6.74 -3.86
CA SER A 158 7.36 -5.34 -3.91
C SER A 158 8.36 -4.47 -4.68
N ARG A 159 9.66 -4.74 -4.54
CA ARG A 159 10.68 -4.11 -5.39
C ARG A 159 10.43 -4.35 -6.88
N ARG A 160 10.06 -5.56 -7.28
CA ARG A 160 9.69 -5.88 -8.68
C ARG A 160 8.44 -5.13 -9.16
N ALA A 161 7.41 -5.04 -8.32
CA ALA A 161 6.21 -4.26 -8.62
C ALA A 161 6.52 -2.75 -8.83
N VAL A 162 7.47 -2.20 -8.06
CA VAL A 162 7.93 -0.81 -8.22
C VAL A 162 8.64 -0.60 -9.56
N TYR A 163 9.47 -1.56 -10.00
CA TYR A 163 10.05 -1.52 -11.34
C TYR A 163 8.99 -1.66 -12.44
N ALA A 164 7.97 -2.50 -12.25
CA ALA A 164 6.87 -2.65 -13.18
C ALA A 164 6.07 -1.34 -13.34
N GLN A 165 5.81 -0.62 -12.24
CA GLN A 165 5.21 0.72 -12.24
C GLN A 165 6.02 1.73 -13.08
N GLN A 166 7.33 1.82 -12.86
CA GLN A 166 8.20 2.69 -13.64
C GLN A 166 8.20 2.30 -15.13
N LYS A 167 8.28 1.00 -15.43
CA LYS A 167 8.31 0.50 -16.80
C LYS A 167 7.00 0.77 -17.55
N TYR A 168 5.85 0.62 -16.89
CA TYR A 168 4.55 1.00 -17.44
C TYR A 168 4.52 2.47 -17.85
N ALA A 169 4.97 3.36 -16.96
CA ALA A 169 5.03 4.80 -17.23
C ALA A 169 6.08 5.19 -18.27
N HIS A 170 7.20 4.47 -18.36
CA HIS A 170 8.17 4.64 -19.43
C HIS A 170 7.57 4.29 -20.80
N ASP A 171 6.84 3.18 -20.87
CA ASP A 171 6.25 2.71 -22.14
C ASP A 171 5.12 3.63 -22.60
N ASN A 172 4.32 4.14 -21.66
CA ASN A 172 3.27 5.14 -21.86
C ASN A 172 2.45 4.93 -23.15
N VAL A 173 1.97 3.70 -23.36
CA VAL A 173 1.27 3.32 -24.60
C VAL A 173 0.04 4.19 -24.86
N ALA A 174 -0.64 4.63 -23.80
CA ALA A 174 -1.79 5.53 -23.86
C ALA A 174 -1.42 6.99 -24.16
N GLY A 175 -0.13 7.35 -24.11
CA GLY A 175 0.39 8.69 -24.42
C GLY A 175 -0.15 9.75 -23.47
N TRP A 176 -0.10 9.52 -22.17
CA TRP A 176 -0.40 10.51 -21.13
C TRP A 176 0.74 11.51 -21.01
N ALA A 177 0.40 12.79 -20.82
CA ALA A 177 1.40 13.81 -20.59
C ALA A 177 2.08 13.59 -19.23
N GLY A 178 3.39 13.83 -19.18
CA GLY A 178 4.16 13.77 -17.95
C GLY A 178 4.76 12.40 -17.60
N TYR A 179 4.20 11.29 -18.08
CA TYR A 179 4.71 9.94 -17.79
C TYR A 179 6.09 9.73 -18.43
N SER A 180 7.02 9.17 -17.66
CA SER A 180 8.37 8.81 -18.12
C SER A 180 9.05 7.87 -17.12
N SER A 181 10.29 7.46 -17.39
CA SER A 181 11.12 6.77 -16.39
C SER A 181 11.40 7.62 -15.14
N GLU A 182 11.26 8.93 -15.21
CA GLU A 182 11.53 9.86 -14.10
C GLU A 182 10.25 10.43 -13.48
N VAL A 183 9.07 10.20 -14.06
CA VAL A 183 7.80 10.68 -13.49
C VAL A 183 6.78 9.57 -13.70
N TRP A 184 6.48 8.87 -12.61
CA TRP A 184 5.61 7.70 -12.58
C TRP A 184 5.02 7.53 -11.19
N GLY A 185 3.97 6.72 -11.07
CA GLY A 185 3.37 6.38 -9.78
C GLY A 185 1.85 6.32 -9.84
N LEU A 186 1.32 5.10 -9.93
CA LEU A 186 -0.12 4.84 -9.92
C LEU A 186 -0.53 4.11 -8.65
N THR A 187 -1.47 4.70 -7.94
CA THR A 187 -2.09 4.14 -6.74
C THR A 187 -3.53 4.65 -6.59
N ALA A 188 -4.24 4.19 -5.56
CA ALA A 188 -5.48 4.86 -5.16
C ALA A 188 -5.18 6.30 -4.73
N CYS A 189 -5.93 7.25 -5.27
CA CYS A 189 -5.77 8.67 -5.02
C CYS A 189 -7.01 9.43 -5.51
N ASP A 190 -7.10 10.69 -5.14
CA ASP A 190 -8.05 11.64 -5.70
C ASP A 190 -7.78 11.91 -7.18
N GLY A 191 -8.83 12.40 -7.85
CA GLY A 191 -8.83 12.70 -9.26
C GLY A 191 -9.77 13.85 -9.61
N PRO A 192 -9.70 14.36 -10.84
CA PRO A 192 -10.40 15.58 -11.24
C PRO A 192 -11.93 15.47 -11.25
N GLY A 193 -12.47 14.25 -11.23
CA GLY A 193 -13.91 13.96 -11.24
C GLY A 193 -14.30 12.96 -12.34
N ASP A 194 -15.54 12.49 -12.28
CA ASP A 194 -16.06 11.48 -13.21
C ASP A 194 -16.61 12.11 -14.50
N PHE A 195 -15.77 12.20 -15.54
CA PHE A 195 -16.17 12.78 -16.83
C PHE A 195 -15.29 12.31 -18.00
N LYS A 196 -15.78 12.56 -19.22
CA LYS A 196 -15.03 12.37 -20.46
C LYS A 196 -14.75 13.71 -21.13
N GLN A 197 -13.58 13.86 -21.73
CA GLN A 197 -13.21 15.06 -22.50
C GLN A 197 -12.27 14.68 -23.65
N VAL A 198 -12.44 15.33 -24.80
CA VAL A 198 -11.49 15.18 -25.91
C VAL A 198 -10.28 16.09 -25.66
N ILE A 199 -9.09 15.49 -25.58
CA ILE A 199 -7.80 16.18 -25.41
C ILE A 199 -6.88 15.68 -26.52
N ASP A 200 -6.29 16.61 -27.29
CA ASP A 200 -5.44 16.31 -28.45
C ASP A 200 -6.08 15.33 -29.45
N GLY A 201 -7.38 15.50 -29.70
CA GLY A 201 -8.16 14.67 -30.61
C GLY A 201 -8.46 13.26 -30.11
N LYS A 202 -8.15 12.94 -28.84
CA LYS A 202 -8.45 11.65 -28.19
C LYS A 202 -9.49 11.84 -27.09
N GLU A 203 -10.52 11.02 -27.07
CA GLU A 203 -11.42 10.95 -25.91
C GLU A 203 -10.65 10.38 -24.72
N ARG A 204 -10.65 11.10 -23.60
CA ARG A 204 -10.07 10.70 -22.32
C ARG A 204 -11.17 10.61 -21.29
N GLU A 205 -11.15 9.56 -20.48
CA GLU A 205 -12.03 9.38 -19.32
C GLU A 205 -11.22 9.64 -18.06
N PHE A 206 -11.78 10.43 -17.15
CA PHE A 206 -11.22 10.76 -15.86
C PHE A 206 -12.15 10.30 -14.75
N PHE A 207 -11.56 10.04 -13.60
CA PHE A 207 -12.27 9.57 -12.42
C PHE A 207 -12.09 10.55 -11.25
N SER A 208 -13.02 10.50 -10.30
CA SER A 208 -12.85 11.09 -8.96
C SER A 208 -11.84 10.26 -8.14
N TYR A 209 -12.14 9.90 -6.89
CA TYR A 209 -11.30 8.99 -6.11
C TYR A 209 -11.34 7.59 -6.72
N SER A 210 -10.16 7.02 -6.96
CA SER A 210 -10.06 5.83 -7.79
C SER A 210 -8.76 5.07 -7.58
N ALA A 211 -8.85 3.74 -7.51
CA ALA A 211 -7.70 2.83 -7.50
C ALA A 211 -7.08 2.77 -8.90
N ARG A 212 -5.90 3.41 -9.08
CA ARG A 212 -5.16 3.45 -10.35
C ARG A 212 -3.97 2.51 -10.32
N GLY A 213 -3.67 1.85 -11.43
CA GLY A 213 -2.58 0.88 -11.51
C GLY A 213 -2.25 0.39 -12.93
N PRO A 214 -1.00 -0.04 -13.19
CA PRO A 214 -0.56 -0.58 -14.47
C PRO A 214 -1.46 -1.72 -14.98
N GLY A 215 -1.94 -1.58 -16.22
CA GLY A 215 -2.74 -2.63 -16.87
C GLY A 215 -4.18 -2.74 -16.41
N GLU A 216 -4.59 -1.94 -15.43
CA GLU A 216 -5.97 -1.81 -14.99
C GLU A 216 -6.46 -0.39 -15.31
N ARG A 217 -6.80 0.40 -14.29
CA ARG A 217 -7.32 1.75 -14.46
C ARG A 217 -6.19 2.77 -14.47
N ASP A 218 -6.12 3.58 -15.52
CA ASP A 218 -5.19 4.69 -15.68
C ASP A 218 -5.88 5.81 -16.48
N ASP A 219 -5.97 7.01 -15.89
CA ASP A 219 -6.53 8.23 -16.49
C ASP A 219 -5.48 9.35 -16.63
N GLY A 220 -4.19 9.02 -16.51
CA GLY A 220 -3.10 9.99 -16.55
C GLY A 220 -2.83 10.71 -15.23
N THR A 221 -3.55 10.36 -14.15
CA THR A 221 -3.38 10.95 -12.82
C THR A 221 -2.28 10.21 -12.05
N ILE A 222 -1.28 10.97 -11.60
CA ILE A 222 -0.10 10.49 -10.89
C ILE A 222 -0.22 10.86 -9.42
N ALA A 223 0.03 9.88 -8.55
CA ALA A 223 0.07 10.08 -7.10
C ALA A 223 1.52 10.04 -6.60
N PRO A 224 2.08 11.13 -6.04
CA PRO A 224 3.45 11.13 -5.53
C PRO A 224 3.74 10.05 -4.49
N THR A 225 2.75 9.66 -3.67
CA THR A 225 2.90 8.57 -2.68
C THR A 225 3.27 7.22 -3.33
N ALA A 226 2.79 6.94 -4.54
CA ALA A 226 3.07 5.69 -5.23
C ALA A 226 4.59 5.47 -5.42
N ALA A 227 5.29 6.52 -5.86
CA ALA A 227 6.74 6.50 -5.98
C ALA A 227 7.41 6.71 -4.61
N ALA A 228 7.06 7.77 -3.89
CA ALA A 228 7.78 8.20 -2.68
C ALA A 228 7.74 7.15 -1.56
N SER A 229 6.60 6.48 -1.35
CA SER A 229 6.44 5.44 -0.33
C SER A 229 7.13 4.12 -0.73
N SER A 230 7.57 3.99 -1.98
CA SER A 230 8.34 2.85 -2.48
C SER A 230 9.86 3.01 -2.26
N ILE A 231 10.31 4.10 -1.63
CA ILE A 231 11.75 4.43 -1.46
C ILE A 231 12.53 3.33 -0.73
N ALA A 232 11.89 2.60 0.19
CA ALA A 232 12.55 1.53 0.91
C ALA A 232 12.81 0.29 0.03
N PHE A 233 12.05 0.11 -1.04
CA PHE A 233 12.20 -1.03 -1.96
C PHE A 233 13.21 -0.77 -3.07
N ALA A 234 13.14 0.40 -3.70
CA ALA A 234 13.92 0.72 -4.90
C ALA A 234 14.38 2.19 -4.91
N PRO A 235 15.23 2.61 -3.95
CA PRO A 235 15.64 4.01 -3.81
C PRO A 235 16.31 4.56 -5.08
N GLU A 236 17.00 3.72 -5.83
CA GLU A 236 17.70 4.08 -7.08
C GLU A 236 16.79 4.54 -8.21
N ILE A 237 15.50 4.13 -8.23
CA ILE A 237 14.52 4.64 -9.20
C ILE A 237 13.50 5.60 -8.59
N VAL A 238 13.26 5.49 -7.28
CA VAL A 238 12.35 6.37 -6.54
C VAL A 238 12.94 7.75 -6.30
N VAL A 239 14.21 7.85 -5.88
CA VAL A 239 14.83 9.15 -5.58
C VAL A 239 14.90 10.05 -6.83
N PRO A 240 15.30 9.56 -8.02
CA PRO A 240 15.19 10.35 -9.25
C PRO A 240 13.74 10.79 -9.53
N CYS A 241 12.77 9.90 -9.32
CA CYS A 241 11.36 10.18 -9.57
C CYS A 241 10.83 11.33 -8.70
N VAL A 242 11.04 11.24 -7.39
CA VAL A 242 10.62 12.26 -6.42
C VAL A 242 11.30 13.61 -6.72
N LYS A 243 12.59 13.60 -7.08
CA LYS A 243 13.32 14.82 -7.46
C LYS A 243 12.76 15.43 -8.74
N ALA A 244 12.47 14.62 -9.77
CA ALA A 244 11.91 15.10 -11.02
C ALA A 244 10.51 15.68 -10.84
N MET A 245 9.64 15.02 -10.05
CA MET A 245 8.33 15.57 -9.67
C MET A 245 8.47 16.92 -8.98
N LYS A 246 9.35 17.03 -7.97
CA LYS A 246 9.58 18.29 -7.25
C LYS A 246 10.18 19.38 -8.15
N GLN A 247 11.10 19.03 -9.04
CA GLN A 247 11.75 19.98 -9.95
C GLN A 247 10.78 20.50 -11.01
N LYS A 248 9.97 19.63 -11.60
CA LYS A 248 9.12 19.96 -12.74
C LYS A 248 7.78 20.57 -12.33
N TYR A 249 7.17 20.04 -11.27
CA TYR A 249 5.80 20.40 -10.88
C TYR A 249 5.70 20.97 -9.46
N GLY A 250 6.80 21.01 -8.71
CA GLY A 250 6.79 21.27 -7.28
C GLY A 250 6.38 22.68 -6.85
N THR A 251 6.17 23.61 -7.78
CA THR A 251 5.50 24.91 -7.53
C THR A 251 3.99 24.75 -7.36
N GLY A 252 3.39 23.73 -8.00
CA GLY A 252 1.97 23.42 -7.92
C GLY A 252 1.64 22.27 -6.98
N ILE A 253 2.51 21.24 -6.91
CA ILE A 253 2.17 19.97 -6.24
C ILE A 253 2.83 19.75 -4.88
N TYR A 254 3.69 20.66 -4.42
CA TYR A 254 4.39 20.50 -3.13
C TYR A 254 4.25 21.77 -2.29
N THR A 255 3.49 21.68 -1.20
CA THR A 255 3.11 22.82 -0.37
C THR A 255 3.44 22.57 1.11
N GLU A 256 2.57 22.93 2.06
CA GLU A 256 2.85 22.97 3.49
C GLU A 256 3.26 21.61 4.10
N TRP A 257 2.59 20.53 3.71
CA TRP A 257 2.77 19.19 4.30
C TRP A 257 3.42 18.19 3.31
N GLY A 258 4.17 18.71 2.33
CA GLY A 258 4.84 17.93 1.31
C GLY A 258 4.08 17.92 0.00
N PHE A 259 4.11 16.79 -0.71
CA PHE A 259 3.33 16.61 -1.93
C PHE A 259 1.82 16.57 -1.61
N LEU A 260 1.02 17.22 -2.45
CA LEU A 260 -0.43 17.02 -2.52
C LEU A 260 -0.73 15.61 -3.07
N ASP A 261 -1.97 15.15 -2.88
CA ASP A 261 -2.34 13.76 -3.12
C ASP A 261 -2.04 13.26 -4.53
N SER A 262 -2.43 14.05 -5.54
CA SER A 262 -2.24 13.68 -6.93
C SER A 262 -2.26 14.87 -7.90
N PHE A 263 -1.84 14.62 -9.14
CA PHE A 263 -1.88 15.60 -10.23
C PHE A 263 -1.99 14.90 -11.59
N ASN A 264 -2.53 15.57 -12.58
CA ASN A 264 -2.71 15.05 -13.94
C ASN A 264 -2.22 16.07 -14.98
N PRO A 265 -1.00 15.88 -15.53
CA PRO A 265 -0.45 16.79 -16.52
C PRO A 265 -1.15 16.79 -17.88
N THR A 266 -2.01 15.82 -18.15
CA THR A 266 -2.77 15.75 -19.41
C THR A 266 -3.96 16.72 -19.38
N LEU A 267 -4.62 16.86 -18.23
CA LEU A 267 -5.77 17.73 -18.07
C LEU A 267 -5.33 19.18 -17.81
N THR A 268 -5.10 19.95 -18.86
CA THR A 268 -4.64 21.35 -18.77
C THR A 268 -5.76 22.40 -18.90
N VAL A 269 -6.94 21.99 -19.38
CA VAL A 269 -8.12 22.85 -19.53
C VAL A 269 -9.36 22.02 -19.21
N ARG A 270 -10.36 22.65 -18.59
CA ARG A 270 -11.65 22.03 -18.29
C ARG A 270 -12.77 23.05 -18.49
N ASP A 271 -13.74 22.71 -19.33
CA ASP A 271 -14.90 23.58 -19.64
C ASP A 271 -16.06 23.48 -18.63
N GLY A 272 -16.01 22.49 -17.74
CA GLY A 272 -17.04 22.23 -16.71
C GLY A 272 -16.46 22.19 -15.30
N PRO A 273 -17.28 21.87 -14.29
CA PRO A 273 -16.78 21.77 -12.92
C PRO A 273 -15.79 20.62 -12.79
N LEU A 274 -14.75 20.85 -11.99
CA LEU A 274 -13.94 19.82 -11.37
C LEU A 274 -14.63 19.41 -10.06
N GLN A 275 -14.54 18.14 -9.69
CA GLN A 275 -15.07 17.67 -8.41
C GLN A 275 -14.11 18.02 -7.25
N HIS A 276 -12.81 17.82 -7.50
CA HIS A 276 -11.71 18.11 -6.58
C HIS A 276 -10.60 18.87 -7.31
N GLY A 277 -9.74 19.55 -6.55
CA GLY A 277 -8.56 20.23 -7.10
C GLY A 277 -8.84 21.41 -8.04
N LYS A 278 -7.83 21.77 -8.83
CA LYS A 278 -7.87 22.89 -9.80
C LYS A 278 -6.87 22.71 -10.92
N ILE A 279 -7.08 23.42 -12.03
CA ILE A 279 -6.06 23.56 -13.07
C ILE A 279 -4.99 24.55 -12.61
N VAL A 280 -3.72 24.14 -12.75
CA VAL A 280 -2.53 24.95 -12.43
C VAL A 280 -1.70 25.11 -13.70
N ASP A 281 -1.44 26.37 -14.08
CA ASP A 281 -0.66 26.71 -15.27
C ASP A 281 0.73 26.06 -15.23
N GLY A 282 1.11 25.39 -16.33
CA GLY A 282 2.38 24.68 -16.46
C GLY A 282 2.45 23.33 -15.74
N VAL A 283 1.41 22.93 -15.01
CA VAL A 283 1.31 21.62 -14.35
C VAL A 283 0.21 20.76 -14.95
N GLY A 284 -1.00 21.29 -15.10
CA GLY A 284 -2.21 20.52 -15.38
C GLY A 284 -3.18 20.55 -14.20
N TRP A 285 -4.04 19.54 -14.07
CA TRP A 285 -4.89 19.41 -12.88
C TRP A 285 -4.04 19.00 -11.68
N VAL A 286 -4.31 19.60 -10.53
CA VAL A 286 -3.64 19.32 -9.26
C VAL A 286 -4.71 19.22 -8.19
N ASP A 287 -4.60 18.19 -7.36
CA ASP A 287 -5.51 18.01 -6.24
C ASP A 287 -5.40 19.17 -5.20
N GLY A 288 -6.42 19.32 -4.36
CA GLY A 288 -6.52 20.39 -3.36
C GLY A 288 -6.10 20.01 -1.95
N ASP A 289 -5.91 18.73 -1.64
CA ASP A 289 -5.73 18.26 -0.27
C ASP A 289 -4.62 17.21 -0.10
N TYR A 290 -4.66 16.58 1.08
CA TYR A 290 -3.72 15.57 1.53
C TYR A 290 -4.51 14.45 2.20
N LEU A 291 -4.27 13.22 1.78
CA LEU A 291 -4.86 12.05 2.41
C LEU A 291 -3.87 11.42 3.40
N GLY A 292 -4.33 11.14 4.62
CA GLY A 292 -3.47 10.55 5.66
C GLY A 292 -2.92 9.17 5.27
N ILE A 293 -3.70 8.41 4.49
CA ILE A 293 -3.31 7.10 3.93
C ILE A 293 -2.25 7.21 2.85
N ASP A 294 -2.07 8.38 2.23
CA ASP A 294 -1.06 8.63 1.21
C ASP A 294 0.18 9.33 1.78
N GLN A 295 0.01 10.25 2.74
CA GLN A 295 1.13 10.92 3.42
C GLN A 295 1.85 10.01 4.43
N GLY A 296 1.10 9.17 5.16
CA GLY A 296 1.65 8.28 6.19
C GLY A 296 2.74 7.34 5.65
N PRO A 297 2.48 6.58 4.57
CA PRO A 297 3.46 5.71 3.95
C PRO A 297 4.72 6.43 3.48
N ILE A 298 4.61 7.67 2.98
CA ILE A 298 5.79 8.45 2.56
C ILE A 298 6.75 8.62 3.73
N VAL A 299 6.24 9.02 4.90
CA VAL A 299 7.05 9.27 6.09
C VAL A 299 7.62 7.96 6.64
N ILE A 300 6.77 6.94 6.81
CA ILE A 300 7.17 5.66 7.43
C ILE A 300 8.21 4.95 6.55
N MET A 301 7.97 4.85 5.24
CA MET A 301 8.88 4.15 4.33
C MET A 301 10.17 4.92 4.09
N THR A 302 10.14 6.26 4.13
CA THR A 302 11.37 7.07 4.14
C THR A 302 12.22 6.75 5.36
N GLU A 303 11.63 6.66 6.56
CA GLU A 303 12.41 6.40 7.77
C GLU A 303 12.85 4.94 7.88
N ASN A 304 12.04 3.98 7.41
CA ASN A 304 12.47 2.59 7.24
C ASN A 304 13.66 2.48 6.27
N HIS A 305 13.64 3.20 5.14
CA HIS A 305 14.80 3.24 4.23
C HIS A 305 16.05 3.81 4.91
N ARG A 306 15.91 4.87 5.72
CA ARG A 306 17.05 5.57 6.33
C ARG A 306 17.69 4.80 7.48
N SER A 307 16.89 4.14 8.31
CA SER A 307 17.38 3.62 9.60
C SER A 307 16.68 2.33 10.07
N ASP A 308 15.87 1.69 9.23
CA ASP A 308 14.99 0.59 9.60
C ASP A 308 14.09 0.93 10.81
N PHE A 309 13.72 2.20 11.03
CA PHE A 309 13.16 2.63 12.31
C PHE A 309 11.93 1.82 12.74
N VAL A 310 10.85 1.82 11.96
CA VAL A 310 9.61 1.10 12.31
C VAL A 310 9.86 -0.41 12.29
N TRP A 311 10.52 -0.90 11.24
CA TRP A 311 10.87 -2.32 11.11
C TRP A 311 11.64 -2.87 12.29
N ARG A 312 12.66 -2.17 12.79
CA ARG A 312 13.48 -2.62 13.92
C ARG A 312 12.67 -2.85 15.18
N TYR A 313 11.68 -2.01 15.45
CA TYR A 313 10.79 -2.20 16.59
C TYR A 313 9.75 -3.30 16.32
N MET A 314 9.15 -3.31 15.13
CA MET A 314 8.08 -4.24 14.78
C MET A 314 8.56 -5.69 14.58
N ARG A 315 9.84 -5.91 14.23
CA ARG A 315 10.47 -7.26 14.27
C ARG A 315 10.41 -7.91 15.66
N GLY A 316 10.28 -7.11 16.72
CA GLY A 316 10.11 -7.56 18.10
C GLY A 316 8.67 -7.57 18.61
N GLU A 317 7.68 -7.27 17.77
CA GLU A 317 6.26 -7.24 18.17
C GLU A 317 5.68 -8.66 18.25
N PRO A 318 5.36 -9.18 19.45
CA PRO A 318 5.01 -10.60 19.63
C PRO A 318 3.77 -11.03 18.85
N ASN A 319 2.80 -10.14 18.64
CA ASN A 319 1.57 -10.49 17.95
C ASN A 319 1.80 -10.70 16.45
N ILE A 320 2.61 -9.85 15.81
CA ILE A 320 3.01 -10.01 14.40
C ILE A 320 3.91 -11.23 14.22
N ARG A 321 4.89 -11.43 15.12
CA ARG A 321 5.74 -12.62 15.09
C ARG A 321 4.93 -13.91 15.16
N ARG A 322 3.98 -13.99 16.11
CA ARG A 322 3.07 -15.13 16.24
C ARG A 322 2.28 -15.35 14.95
N GLY A 323 1.73 -14.29 14.36
CA GLY A 323 1.00 -14.37 13.08
C GLY A 323 1.86 -14.94 11.95
N LEU A 324 3.09 -14.43 11.80
CA LEU A 324 4.05 -14.90 10.78
C LEU A 324 4.43 -16.37 10.99
N GLU A 325 4.80 -16.74 12.22
CA GLU A 325 5.21 -18.11 12.57
C GLU A 325 4.08 -19.12 12.34
N ILE A 326 2.85 -18.80 12.76
CA ILE A 326 1.67 -19.65 12.53
C ILE A 326 1.36 -19.76 11.03
N SER A 327 1.46 -18.67 10.27
CA SER A 327 1.29 -18.64 8.81
C SER A 327 2.43 -19.32 8.03
N GLY A 328 3.40 -19.93 8.72
CA GLY A 328 4.45 -20.74 8.10
C GLY A 328 5.59 -19.92 7.49
N PHE A 329 5.75 -18.65 7.88
CA PHE A 329 6.92 -17.87 7.56
C PHE A 329 8.15 -18.41 8.28
N THR A 330 9.27 -18.46 7.57
CA THR A 330 10.59 -18.81 8.14
C THR A 330 11.69 -17.99 7.47
N GLY A 331 12.86 -17.94 8.08
CA GLY A 331 14.07 -17.28 7.54
C GLY A 331 14.41 -15.96 8.22
N GLY A 332 15.44 -15.29 7.70
CA GLY A 332 15.81 -13.92 8.05
C GLY A 332 15.85 -13.65 9.56
N TRP A 333 15.25 -12.53 9.95
CA TRP A 333 15.16 -12.08 11.34
C TRP A 333 14.16 -12.87 12.20
N LEU A 334 13.29 -13.68 11.58
CA LEU A 334 12.30 -14.46 12.31
C LEU A 334 12.95 -15.64 13.04
N ASN A 335 14.04 -16.18 12.49
CA ASN A 335 14.79 -17.30 13.07
C ASN A 335 15.99 -16.87 13.95
N ALA A 336 16.22 -15.56 14.11
CA ALA A 336 17.42 -14.99 14.73
C ALA A 336 17.37 -14.90 16.27
#